data_AF-A0A380SBN3-F1
#
_entry.id   AF-A0A380SBN3-F1
#
_cell.length_a   1.000
_cell.length_b   1.000
_cell.length_c   1.000
_cell.angle_alpha   90.00
_cell.angle_beta   90.00
_cell.angle_gamma   90.00
#
_symmetry.space_group_name_H-M   'P 1'
#
loop_
_entity.id
_entity.type
_entity.pdbx_description
1 polymer ?
#
loop_
_entity_poly.entity_id
_entity_poly.type
_entity_poly.pdbx_seq_one_letter_code
_entity_poly.pdbx_strand_id
1 'polypeptide(L)'
;MEGVFIVSKNKFSAETYVRIFNLYDEGVSFQTILSQLNINMGVRDIKEKYHMYKANGIEALIPQKRNNRYSEAFKSQIIFEYFNQRLSSRQLAYKYNVRPSRTVRDWINKHIEGKENRSYSIKSEVPIMKSRKTTLEERIEIVKFVTDKDRSYREASAAFQVSYN
;
A
#
# COMPACT_ATOMS: atom_id res chain seq x y z
N MET A 1 28.31 -21.04 31.74
CA MET A 1 26.83 -20.89 31.63
C MET A 1 26.50 -20.66 30.18
N GLU A 2 26.33 -21.74 29.41
CA GLU A 2 25.95 -21.63 28.00
C GLU A 2 24.45 -21.38 27.92
N GLY A 3 24.09 -20.25 27.32
CA GLY A 3 22.70 -19.85 27.15
C GLY A 3 22.00 -20.78 26.16
N VAL A 4 20.98 -21.48 26.65
CA VAL A 4 20.09 -22.31 25.84
C VAL A 4 19.31 -21.38 24.89
N PHE A 5 19.69 -21.36 23.62
CA PHE A 5 18.89 -20.72 22.58
C PHE A 5 17.68 -21.60 22.28
N ILE A 6 16.49 -21.13 22.68
CA ILE A 6 15.22 -21.75 22.31
C ILE A 6 15.01 -21.54 20.80
N VAL A 7 15.35 -22.56 20.01
CA VAL A 7 15.04 -22.61 18.57
C VAL A 7 13.55 -22.93 18.41
N SER A 8 12.77 -21.97 17.91
CA SER A 8 11.35 -22.16 17.64
C SER A 8 11.14 -23.23 16.57
N LYS A 9 10.22 -24.16 16.82
CA LYS A 9 9.93 -25.43 16.10
C LYS A 9 9.64 -25.39 14.58
N ASN A 10 9.93 -24.32 13.85
CA ASN A 10 9.71 -24.23 12.37
C ASN A 10 10.64 -23.22 11.65
N LYS A 11 11.83 -22.93 12.18
CA LYS A 11 12.78 -22.01 11.53
C LYS A 11 14.02 -22.77 11.05
N PHE A 12 14.21 -22.81 9.73
CA PHE A 12 15.46 -23.26 9.12
C PHE A 12 16.63 -22.41 9.59
N SER A 13 17.78 -23.04 9.81
CA SER A 13 19.01 -22.33 10.19
C SER A 13 19.49 -21.41 9.08
N ALA A 14 20.29 -20.40 9.43
CA ALA A 14 20.97 -19.55 8.46
C ALA A 14 21.79 -20.39 7.46
N GLU A 15 22.47 -21.41 7.96
CA GLU A 15 23.26 -22.36 7.16
C GLU A 15 22.40 -23.11 6.14
N THR A 16 21.17 -23.51 6.52
CA THR A 16 20.23 -24.19 5.62
C THR A 16 19.87 -23.27 4.46
N TYR A 17 19.57 -21.99 4.73
CA TYR A 17 19.30 -21.02 3.66
C TYR A 17 20.51 -20.78 2.76
N VAL A 18 21.70 -20.65 3.33
CA VAL A 18 22.94 -20.49 2.55
C VAL A 18 23.14 -21.70 1.63
N ARG A 19 22.95 -22.92 2.14
CA ARG A 19 23.04 -24.14 1.33
C ARG A 19 22.01 -24.14 0.18
N ILE A 20 20.76 -23.78 0.46
CA ILE A 20 19.71 -23.71 -0.57
C ILE A 20 20.09 -22.70 -1.66
N PHE A 21 20.57 -21.53 -1.27
CA PHE A 21 20.87 -20.46 -2.22
C PHE A 21 22.13 -20.73 -3.04
N ASN A 22 23.15 -21.38 -2.46
CA ASN A 22 24.32 -21.81 -3.21
C ASN A 22 23.94 -22.83 -4.30
N LEU A 23 23.14 -23.85 -3.95
CA LEU A 23 22.65 -24.83 -4.93
C LEU A 23 21.79 -24.17 -6.03
N TYR A 24 21.01 -23.14 -5.67
CA TYR A 24 20.23 -22.38 -6.64
C TYR A 24 21.12 -21.54 -7.58
N ASP A 25 22.16 -20.91 -7.04
CA ASP A 25 23.16 -20.16 -7.81
C ASP A 25 24.00 -21.08 -8.72
N GLU A 26 24.14 -22.38 -8.36
CA GLU A 26 24.70 -23.44 -9.21
C GLU A 26 23.74 -23.94 -10.32
N GLY A 27 22.51 -23.42 -10.36
CA GLY A 27 21.53 -23.71 -11.41
C GLY A 27 20.49 -24.79 -11.06
N VAL A 28 20.50 -25.32 -9.83
CA VAL A 28 19.49 -26.29 -9.40
C VAL A 28 18.18 -25.57 -9.06
N SER A 29 17.04 -26.10 -9.52
CA SER A 29 15.75 -25.46 -9.22
C SER A 29 15.40 -25.53 -7.72
N PHE A 30 14.73 -24.49 -7.19
CA PHE A 30 14.24 -24.51 -5.81
C PHE A 30 13.37 -25.73 -5.51
N GLN A 31 12.53 -26.16 -6.46
CA GLN A 31 11.69 -27.34 -6.27
C GLN A 31 12.53 -28.59 -6.00
N THR A 32 13.58 -28.79 -6.80
CA THR A 32 14.51 -29.91 -6.65
C THR A 32 15.25 -29.85 -5.31
N ILE A 33 15.79 -28.68 -4.96
CA ILE A 33 16.55 -28.48 -3.71
C ILE A 33 15.67 -28.76 -2.49
N LEU A 34 14.45 -28.19 -2.46
CA LEU A 34 13.53 -28.36 -1.34
C LEU A 34 13.12 -29.83 -1.17
N SER A 35 12.89 -30.55 -2.28
CA SER A 35 12.60 -31.98 -2.24
C SER A 35 13.80 -32.80 -1.74
N GLN A 36 15.00 -32.54 -2.24
CA GLN A 36 16.23 -33.25 -1.83
C GLN A 36 16.57 -33.04 -0.36
N LEU A 37 16.30 -31.85 0.17
CA LEU A 37 16.54 -31.51 1.57
C LEU A 37 15.35 -31.85 2.50
N ASN A 38 14.28 -32.44 1.95
CA ASN A 38 13.02 -32.73 2.66
C ASN A 38 12.45 -31.50 3.39
N ILE A 39 12.48 -30.34 2.72
CA ILE A 39 12.01 -29.06 3.24
C ILE A 39 10.60 -28.79 2.71
N ASN A 40 9.63 -28.76 3.62
CA ASN A 40 8.26 -28.37 3.30
C ASN A 40 8.11 -26.84 3.31
N MET A 41 8.49 -26.19 2.20
CA MET A 41 8.32 -24.75 1.97
C MET A 41 7.83 -24.49 0.55
N GLY A 42 6.97 -23.49 0.36
CA GLY A 42 6.55 -23.08 -0.98
C GLY A 42 7.70 -22.47 -1.80
N VAL A 43 7.81 -22.82 -3.09
CA VAL A 43 8.80 -22.26 -4.02
C VAL A 43 8.74 -20.73 -4.07
N ARG A 44 7.53 -20.16 -3.99
CA ARG A 44 7.35 -18.71 -3.92
C ARG A 44 8.03 -18.11 -2.70
N ASP A 45 7.88 -18.74 -1.54
CA ASP A 45 8.37 -18.20 -0.27
C ASP A 45 9.90 -18.28 -0.18
N ILE A 46 10.51 -19.38 -0.65
CA ILE A 46 11.98 -19.48 -0.74
C ILE A 46 12.55 -18.50 -1.75
N LYS A 47 11.84 -18.25 -2.87
CA LYS A 47 12.25 -17.25 -3.87
C LYS A 47 12.20 -15.84 -3.32
N GLU A 48 11.19 -15.49 -2.52
CA GLU A 48 11.17 -14.19 -1.83
C GLU A 48 12.36 -14.05 -0.86
N LYS A 49 12.68 -15.11 -0.10
CA LYS A 49 13.84 -15.13 0.79
C LYS A 49 15.17 -15.01 0.04
N TYR A 50 15.29 -15.66 -1.12
CA TYR A 50 16.45 -15.53 -1.98
C TYR A 50 16.66 -14.08 -2.45
N HIS A 51 15.60 -13.40 -2.91
CA HIS A 51 15.72 -11.99 -3.31
C HIS A 51 16.11 -11.08 -2.13
N MET A 52 15.60 -11.33 -0.93
CA MET A 52 16.01 -10.62 0.28
C MET A 52 17.49 -10.87 0.62
N TYR A 53 17.94 -12.11 0.49
CA TYR A 53 19.33 -12.51 0.69
C TYR A 53 20.27 -11.84 -0.32
N LYS A 54 19.93 -11.80 -1.61
CA LYS A 54 20.75 -11.11 -2.62
C LYS A 54 20.83 -9.60 -2.37
N ALA A 55 19.79 -8.99 -1.78
CA ALA A 55 19.77 -7.55 -1.53
C ALA A 55 20.49 -7.13 -0.24
N ASN A 56 20.46 -7.95 0.82
CA ASN A 56 20.88 -7.54 2.18
C ASN A 56 21.65 -8.63 2.95
N GLY A 57 22.03 -9.73 2.29
CA GLY A 57 22.69 -10.86 2.93
C GLY A 57 21.79 -11.69 3.85
N ILE A 58 22.42 -12.60 4.60
CA ILE A 58 21.73 -13.57 5.46
C ILE A 58 20.98 -12.92 6.63
N GLU A 59 21.40 -11.73 7.05
CA GLU A 59 20.74 -10.92 8.07
C GLU A 59 19.29 -10.59 7.71
N ALA A 60 19.00 -10.47 6.41
CA ALA A 60 17.63 -10.26 5.95
C ALA A 60 16.71 -11.49 6.09
N LEU A 61 17.22 -12.63 6.56
CA LEU A 61 16.41 -13.79 6.92
C LEU A 61 16.23 -13.97 8.41
N ILE A 62 16.97 -13.21 9.23
CA ILE A 62 16.84 -13.23 10.67
C ILE A 62 15.47 -12.66 11.07
N PRO A 63 14.68 -13.38 11.89
CA PRO A 63 13.42 -12.87 12.41
C PRO A 63 13.64 -11.62 13.27
N GLN A 64 12.88 -10.58 13.02
CA GLN A 64 12.89 -9.38 13.86
C GLN A 64 12.13 -9.65 15.17
N LYS A 65 12.70 -9.23 16.31
CA LYS A 65 12.06 -9.41 17.64
C LYS A 65 10.90 -8.44 17.88
N ARG A 66 10.85 -7.31 17.16
CA ARG A 66 9.80 -6.29 17.27
C ARG A 66 9.31 -5.89 15.89
N ASN A 67 8.10 -5.36 15.84
CA ASN A 67 7.56 -4.74 14.63
C ASN A 67 8.39 -3.52 14.24
N ASN A 68 8.71 -3.41 12.95
CA ASN A 68 9.45 -2.26 12.44
C ASN A 68 8.55 -1.01 12.49
N ARG A 69 9.07 0.07 13.09
CA ARG A 69 8.49 1.40 12.97
C ARG A 69 9.26 2.16 11.90
N TYR A 70 8.56 2.60 10.87
CA TYR A 70 9.14 3.36 9.77
C TYR A 70 8.72 4.82 9.92
N SER A 71 9.68 5.73 9.84
CA SER A 71 9.41 7.18 9.86
C SER A 71 8.66 7.61 8.60
N GLU A 72 7.91 8.72 8.68
CA GLU A 72 7.24 9.27 7.50
C GLU A 72 8.25 9.64 6.40
N ALA A 73 9.38 10.25 6.76
CA ALA A 73 10.44 10.57 5.80
C ALA A 73 10.93 9.33 5.02
N PHE A 74 11.12 8.20 5.71
CA PHE A 74 11.52 6.94 5.08
C PHE A 74 10.45 6.40 4.13
N LYS A 75 9.17 6.45 4.53
CA LYS A 75 8.05 6.05 3.66
C LYS A 75 7.99 6.93 2.41
N SER A 76 8.13 8.26 2.57
CA SER A 76 8.12 9.21 1.47
C SER A 76 9.24 8.97 0.47
N GLN A 77 10.45 8.64 0.94
CA GLN A 77 11.58 8.27 0.08
C GLN A 77 11.24 7.06 -0.80
N ILE A 78 10.67 6.01 -0.21
CA ILE A 78 10.33 4.78 -0.94
C ILE A 78 9.21 5.02 -1.96
N ILE A 79 8.19 5.79 -1.58
CA ILE A 79 7.11 6.17 -2.49
C ILE A 79 7.66 7.00 -3.66
N PHE A 80 8.55 7.97 -3.38
CA PHE A 80 9.21 8.74 -4.43
C PHE A 80 9.98 7.84 -5.38
N GLU A 81 10.76 6.90 -4.85
CA GLU A 81 11.52 5.96 -5.68
C GLU A 81 10.62 5.09 -6.58
N TYR A 82 9.48 4.63 -6.05
CA TYR A 82 8.50 3.85 -6.82
C TYR A 82 8.05 4.57 -8.10
N PHE A 83 7.74 5.87 -8.00
CA PHE A 83 7.28 6.64 -9.15
C PHE A 83 8.41 7.04 -10.13
N ASN A 84 9.67 7.03 -9.69
CA ASN A 84 10.79 7.52 -10.51
C ASN A 84 11.67 6.41 -11.09
N GLN A 85 11.81 5.26 -10.43
CA GLN A 85 12.83 4.25 -10.76
C GLN A 85 12.27 2.98 -11.41
N ARG A 86 10.98 2.94 -11.79
CA ARG A 86 10.30 1.76 -12.38
C ARG A 86 10.46 0.46 -11.57
N LEU A 87 10.71 0.57 -10.27
CA LEU A 87 10.81 -0.57 -9.36
C LEU A 87 9.43 -0.96 -8.85
N SER A 88 9.15 -2.26 -8.80
CA SER A 88 7.94 -2.76 -8.16
C SER A 88 7.99 -2.55 -6.64
N SER A 89 6.82 -2.47 -6.01
CA SER A 89 6.68 -2.41 -4.54
C SER A 89 7.42 -3.56 -3.84
N ARG A 90 7.46 -4.74 -4.45
CA ARG A 90 8.19 -5.91 -3.94
C ARG A 90 9.70 -5.73 -4.04
N GLN A 91 10.23 -5.22 -5.15
CA GLN A 91 11.66 -4.91 -5.29
C GLN A 91 12.11 -3.85 -4.29
N LEU A 92 11.30 -2.80 -4.08
CA LEU A 92 11.56 -1.79 -3.06
C LEU A 92 11.54 -2.38 -1.65
N ALA A 93 10.62 -3.29 -1.36
CA ALA A 93 10.60 -3.99 -0.07
C ALA A 93 11.89 -4.79 0.16
N TYR A 94 12.45 -5.42 -0.87
CA TYR A 94 13.74 -6.10 -0.77
C TYR A 94 14.89 -5.10 -0.59
N LYS A 95 14.97 -4.08 -1.44
CA LYS A 95 16.02 -3.05 -1.39
C LYS A 95 16.14 -2.38 -0.02
N TYR A 96 15.01 -2.10 0.61
CA TYR A 96 14.94 -1.40 1.89
C TYR A 96 14.70 -2.32 3.10
N ASN A 97 14.76 -3.65 2.90
CA ASN A 97 14.48 -4.67 3.92
C ASN A 97 13.16 -4.43 4.69
N VAL A 98 12.13 -3.94 3.98
CA VAL A 98 10.81 -3.68 4.55
C VAL A 98 10.00 -4.98 4.59
N ARG A 99 9.56 -5.36 5.79
CA ARG A 99 8.75 -6.56 6.01
C ARG A 99 7.41 -6.26 6.66
N PRO A 100 6.34 -7.00 6.29
CA PRO A 100 6.23 -7.89 5.12
C PRO A 100 6.30 -7.12 3.79
N SER A 101 6.56 -7.80 2.67
CA SER A 101 6.67 -7.18 1.33
C SER A 101 5.41 -6.39 0.90
N ARG A 102 4.24 -6.74 1.46
CA ARG A 102 2.98 -6.01 1.29
C ARG A 102 3.01 -4.59 1.86
N THR A 103 3.84 -4.32 2.87
CA THR A 103 3.89 -3.02 3.55
C THR A 103 4.20 -1.86 2.59
N VAL A 104 5.14 -2.04 1.66
CA VAL A 104 5.45 -1.00 0.65
C VAL A 104 4.27 -0.75 -0.28
N ARG A 105 3.56 -1.82 -0.69
CA ARG A 105 2.33 -1.70 -1.49
C ARG A 105 1.27 -0.90 -0.75
N ASP A 106 1.08 -1.18 0.54
CA ASP A 106 0.09 -0.47 1.35
C ASP A 106 0.41 1.03 1.48
N TRP A 107 1.70 1.41 1.56
CA TRP A 107 2.10 2.82 1.55
C TRP A 107 1.84 3.51 0.21
N ILE A 108 2.15 2.84 -0.90
CA ILE A 108 1.89 3.36 -2.24
C ILE A 108 0.39 3.55 -2.46
N ASN A 109 -0.43 2.55 -2.11
CA ASN A 109 -1.88 2.63 -2.24
C ASN A 109 -2.46 3.78 -1.44
N LYS A 110 -2.07 3.93 -0.16
CA LYS A 110 -2.49 5.07 0.67
C LYS A 110 -2.10 6.43 0.09
N HIS A 111 -0.93 6.51 -0.55
CA HIS A 111 -0.49 7.74 -1.20
C HIS A 111 -1.31 8.05 -2.46
N ILE A 112 -1.66 7.03 -3.24
CA ILE A 112 -2.51 7.17 -4.42
C ILE A 112 -3.94 7.53 -4.00
N GLU A 113 -4.55 6.78 -3.09
CA GLU A 113 -5.88 7.07 -2.51
C GLU A 113 -5.93 8.47 -1.89
N GLY A 114 -4.88 8.86 -1.16
CA GLY A 114 -4.76 10.21 -0.58
C GLY A 114 -4.63 11.31 -1.63
N LYS A 115 -4.03 11.03 -2.79
CA LYS A 115 -4.01 11.95 -3.95
C LYS A 115 -5.37 11.99 -4.66
N GLU A 116 -6.02 10.85 -4.85
CA GLU A 116 -7.36 10.76 -5.44
C GLU A 116 -8.39 11.50 -4.57
N ASN A 117 -8.34 11.31 -3.25
CA ASN A 117 -9.16 12.06 -2.29
C ASN A 117 -8.86 13.56 -2.30
N ARG A 118 -7.60 13.97 -2.55
CA ARG A 118 -7.23 15.39 -2.73
C ARG A 118 -7.67 15.96 -4.08
N SER A 119 -7.68 15.16 -5.14
CA SER A 119 -8.22 15.59 -6.45
C SER A 119 -9.75 15.62 -6.46
N TYR A 120 -10.42 14.79 -5.64
CA TYR A 120 -11.86 14.89 -5.38
C TYR A 120 -12.20 16.02 -4.39
N SER A 121 -11.27 16.40 -3.52
CA SER A 121 -11.36 17.66 -2.75
C SER A 121 -10.95 18.87 -3.60
N ILE A 122 -11.43 18.97 -4.85
CA ILE A 122 -11.74 20.28 -5.40
C ILE A 122 -12.76 20.83 -4.41
N LYS A 123 -12.31 21.79 -3.59
CA LYS A 123 -13.12 22.52 -2.63
C LYS A 123 -14.53 22.66 -3.18
N SER A 124 -15.49 21.93 -2.62
CA SER A 124 -16.88 22.28 -2.83
C SER A 124 -17.04 23.60 -2.09
N GLU A 125 -16.78 24.71 -2.78
CA GLU A 125 -17.17 26.07 -2.37
C GLU A 125 -18.70 26.23 -2.38
N VAL A 126 -19.44 25.12 -2.30
CA VAL A 126 -20.88 25.12 -2.12
C VAL A 126 -21.10 24.98 -0.62
N PRO A 127 -21.57 26.04 0.06
CA PRO A 127 -21.95 25.94 1.46
C PRO A 127 -22.98 24.81 1.60
N ILE A 128 -22.80 23.94 2.60
CA ILE A 128 -23.81 22.94 2.96
C ILE A 128 -25.00 23.71 3.54
N MET A 129 -25.99 23.99 2.70
CA MET A 129 -27.19 24.72 3.09
C MET A 129 -28.15 23.79 3.83
N LYS A 130 -28.62 24.21 5.01
CA LYS A 130 -29.62 23.46 5.79
C LYS A 130 -30.94 23.41 5.02
N SER A 131 -31.58 22.25 4.95
CA SER A 131 -32.88 22.10 4.30
C SER A 131 -33.94 22.96 4.99
N ARG A 132 -34.61 23.83 4.21
CA ARG A 132 -35.76 24.63 4.66
C ARG A 132 -36.98 24.32 3.80
N LYS A 133 -38.18 24.56 4.32
CA LYS A 133 -39.41 24.48 3.53
C LYS A 133 -39.52 25.68 2.59
N THR A 134 -39.89 25.43 1.34
CA THR A 134 -40.20 26.44 0.32
C THR A 134 -41.70 26.59 0.13
N THR A 135 -42.16 27.79 -0.23
CA THR A 135 -43.57 28.04 -0.62
C THR A 135 -43.81 27.70 -2.10
N LEU A 136 -45.07 27.72 -2.54
CA LEU A 136 -45.43 27.44 -3.94
C LEU A 136 -44.88 28.53 -4.87
N GLU A 137 -44.98 29.79 -4.47
CA GLU A 137 -44.50 30.96 -5.20
C GLU A 137 -42.98 30.90 -5.39
N GLU A 138 -42.23 30.57 -4.33
CA GLU A 138 -40.78 30.39 -4.39
C GLU A 138 -40.39 29.27 -5.36
N ARG A 139 -41.14 28.16 -5.39
CA ARG A 139 -40.87 27.06 -6.33
C ARG A 139 -41.09 27.48 -7.79
N ILE A 140 -42.12 28.29 -8.05
CA ILE A 140 -42.37 28.85 -9.38
C ILE A 140 -41.20 29.77 -9.80
N GLU A 141 -40.70 30.58 -8.88
CA GLU A 141 -39.56 31.47 -9.13
C GLU A 141 -38.26 30.70 -9.43
N ILE A 142 -37.97 29.65 -8.65
CA ILE A 142 -36.82 28.77 -8.86
C ILE A 142 -36.88 28.09 -10.23
N VAL A 143 -38.05 27.57 -10.62
CA VAL A 143 -38.23 26.91 -11.94
C VAL A 143 -38.01 27.90 -13.08
N LYS A 144 -38.57 29.11 -12.98
CA LYS A 144 -38.33 30.17 -13.98
C LYS A 144 -36.85 30.55 -14.04
N PHE A 145 -36.18 30.70 -12.90
CA PHE A 145 -34.77 31.05 -12.84
C PHE A 145 -33.85 30.04 -13.54
N VAL A 146 -34.15 28.74 -13.42
CA VAL A 146 -33.41 27.66 -14.10
C VAL A 146 -33.73 27.61 -15.59
N THR A 147 -35.02 27.75 -15.94
CA THR A 147 -35.52 27.59 -17.32
C THR A 147 -35.16 28.76 -18.23
N ASP A 148 -35.27 30.01 -17.75
CA ASP A 148 -35.11 31.20 -18.59
C ASP A 148 -33.65 31.53 -18.94
N LYS A 149 -32.69 30.98 -18.19
CA LYS A 149 -31.27 31.35 -18.29
C LYS A 149 -30.32 30.16 -18.53
N ASP A 150 -30.86 28.98 -18.79
CA ASP A 150 -30.10 27.72 -18.94
C ASP A 150 -29.13 27.49 -17.76
N ARG A 151 -29.60 27.87 -16.56
CA ARG A 151 -28.80 27.88 -15.33
C ARG A 151 -28.87 26.53 -14.65
N SER A 152 -27.77 26.13 -14.05
CA SER A 152 -27.70 24.86 -13.33
C SER A 152 -28.49 24.91 -12.01
N TYR A 153 -29.00 23.77 -11.56
CA TYR A 153 -29.60 23.63 -10.21
C TYR A 153 -28.64 24.02 -9.09
N ARG A 154 -27.32 23.97 -9.33
CA ARG A 154 -26.30 24.45 -8.40
C ARG A 154 -26.36 25.97 -8.21
N GLU A 155 -26.57 26.72 -9.29
CA GLU A 155 -26.72 28.18 -9.22
C GLU A 155 -28.05 28.57 -8.55
N ALA A 156 -29.12 27.82 -8.81
CA ALA A 156 -30.39 28.01 -8.11
C ALA A 156 -30.28 27.71 -6.61
N SER A 157 -29.55 26.65 -6.23
CA SER A 157 -29.26 26.31 -4.84
C SER A 157 -28.57 27.47 -4.12
N ALA A 158 -27.55 28.08 -4.75
CA ALA A 158 -26.83 29.22 -4.20
C ALA A 158 -27.70 30.49 -4.10
N ALA A 159 -28.50 30.80 -5.13
CA ALA A 159 -29.32 32.00 -5.20
C ALA A 159 -30.51 31.98 -4.22
N PHE A 160 -31.17 30.83 -4.08
CA PHE A 160 -32.39 30.68 -3.27
C PHE A 160 -32.18 30.00 -1.92
N GLN A 161 -30.93 29.62 -1.62
CA GLN A 161 -30.54 28.89 -0.41
C GLN A 161 -31.34 27.59 -0.21
N VAL A 162 -31.55 26.84 -1.30
CA VAL A 162 -32.32 25.59 -1.31
C VAL A 162 -31.39 24.40 -1.54
N SER A 163 -31.58 23.32 -0.78
CA SER A 163 -30.88 22.05 -1.01
C SER A 163 -31.70 21.14 -1.92
N TYR A 164 -31.08 20.62 -2.97
CA TYR A 164 -31.63 19.52 -3.76
C TYR A 164 -31.08 18.22 -3.16
N ASN A 165 -31.95 17.39 -2.58
CA ASN A 165 -31.61 16.04 -2.13
C ASN A 165 -31.75 15.05 -3.28
#